data_AF-A0A840Q4U1-F1
#
_entry.id   AF-A0A840Q4U1-F1
#
_cell.length_a   1.000
_cell.length_b   1.000
_cell.length_c   1.000
_cell.angle_alpha   90.00
_cell.angle_beta   90.00
_cell.angle_gamma   90.00
#
_symmetry.space_group_name_H-M   'P 1'
#
loop_
_entity.id
_entity.type
_entity.pdbx_description
1 polymer ?
#
loop_
_entity_poly.entity_id
_entity_poly.type
_entity_poly.pdbx_seq_one_letter_code
_entity_poly.pdbx_strand_id
1 'polypeptide(L)'
;MKLSTGKLTAPGAKQVYRGEPGQPDVLALRTEKPPAEREPLLHPVMCGGVRLTQPESIPDAQQRFEHDLRWLPVPARLLTGPIPVDVTWTPVLVQSTEALHRSLAARHHLERAPNR
;
A
#
# COMPACT_ATOMS: atom_id res chain seq x y z
N MET A 1 12.57 8.79 -4.50
CA MET A 1 11.90 7.72 -5.30
C MET A 1 12.96 7.10 -6.20
N LYS A 2 12.96 5.77 -6.36
CA LYS A 2 13.89 5.10 -7.28
C LYS A 2 13.35 5.21 -8.72
N LEU A 3 14.18 5.64 -9.65
CA LEU A 3 13.78 5.95 -11.04
C LEU A 3 14.19 4.87 -12.05
N SER A 4 14.72 3.75 -11.57
CA SER A 4 14.98 2.60 -12.44
C SER A 4 13.65 1.98 -12.89
N THR A 5 13.55 1.65 -14.18
CA THR A 5 12.43 0.91 -14.77
C THR A 5 12.08 -0.33 -13.92
N GLY A 6 10.78 -0.54 -13.69
CA GLY A 6 10.27 -1.66 -12.88
C GLY A 6 10.43 -1.53 -11.36
N LYS A 7 10.97 -0.41 -10.84
CA LYS A 7 11.11 -0.16 -9.39
C LYS A 7 10.49 1.17 -8.95
N LEU A 8 9.45 1.61 -9.66
CA LEU A 8 8.70 2.80 -9.31
C LEU A 8 7.92 2.54 -8.02
N THR A 9 8.36 3.14 -6.92
CA THR A 9 7.67 3.07 -5.63
C THR A 9 6.85 4.34 -5.41
N ALA A 10 5.54 4.21 -5.16
CA ALA A 10 4.68 5.34 -4.80
C ALA A 10 5.29 6.14 -3.63
N PRO A 11 5.40 7.47 -3.72
CA PRO A 11 6.01 8.29 -2.68
C PRO A 11 5.05 8.52 -1.52
N GLY A 12 5.55 9.17 -0.46
CA GLY A 12 4.76 9.54 0.70
C GLY A 12 4.38 8.37 1.61
N ALA A 13 3.90 8.74 2.80
CA ALA A 13 3.32 7.78 3.72
C ALA A 13 1.92 7.38 3.24
N LYS A 14 1.59 6.10 3.38
CA LYS A 14 0.39 5.49 2.80
C LYS A 14 -0.42 4.71 3.84
N GLN A 15 -1.67 4.45 3.50
CA GLN A 15 -2.57 3.53 4.17
C GLN A 15 -3.11 2.54 3.12
N VAL A 16 -3.38 1.30 3.55
CA VAL A 16 -4.06 0.28 2.77
C VAL A 16 -5.47 0.13 3.30
N TYR A 17 -6.44 0.07 2.40
CA TYR A 17 -7.86 -0.06 2.71
C TYR A 17 -8.46 -1.29 2.02
N ARG A 18 -8.98 -2.22 2.81
CA ARG A 18 -9.62 -3.45 2.35
C ARG A 18 -11.11 -3.24 2.12
N GLY A 19 -11.60 -3.76 1.01
CA GLY A 19 -13.04 -3.80 0.68
C GLY A 19 -13.64 -5.18 0.95
N GLU A 20 -14.85 -5.39 0.44
CA GLU A 20 -15.53 -6.68 0.50
C GLU A 20 -14.75 -7.80 -0.24
N PRO A 21 -14.99 -9.09 0.08
CA PRO A 21 -14.33 -10.22 -0.58
C PRO A 21 -14.32 -10.10 -2.11
N GLY A 22 -13.14 -10.22 -2.71
CA GLY A 22 -12.93 -10.12 -4.15
C GLY A 22 -12.82 -8.69 -4.70
N GLN A 23 -13.06 -7.65 -3.90
CA GLN A 23 -12.71 -6.30 -4.28
C GLN A 23 -11.19 -6.08 -4.17
N PRO A 24 -10.59 -5.25 -5.04
CA PRO A 24 -9.18 -4.91 -4.92
C PRO A 24 -8.93 -4.13 -3.63
N ASP A 25 -7.78 -4.35 -2.99
CA ASP A 25 -7.31 -3.46 -1.93
C ASP A 25 -6.99 -2.08 -2.52
N VAL A 26 -7.20 -1.02 -1.74
CA VAL A 26 -6.95 0.38 -2.16
C VAL A 26 -5.76 0.94 -1.39
N LEU A 27 -4.74 1.37 -2.11
CA LEU A 27 -3.60 2.10 -1.57
C LEU A 27 -3.83 3.61 -1.74
N ALA A 28 -3.78 4.36 -0.64
CA ALA A 28 -3.94 5.81 -0.63
C ALA A 28 -2.81 6.47 0.16
N LEU A 29 -2.57 7.77 -0.02
CA LEU A 29 -1.77 8.54 0.93
C LEU A 29 -2.46 8.53 2.29
N ARG A 30 -1.66 8.49 3.36
CA ARG A 30 -2.17 8.49 4.74
C ARG A 30 -2.96 9.76 5.08
N THR A 31 -2.69 10.85 4.38
CA THR A 31 -3.35 12.15 4.57
C THR A 31 -4.63 12.32 3.75
N GLU A 32 -4.94 11.38 2.86
CA GLU A 32 -6.21 11.40 2.11
C GLU A 32 -7.38 11.04 3.04
N LYS A 33 -8.58 11.54 2.70
CA LYS A 33 -9.81 11.06 3.32
C LYS A 33 -9.92 9.55 3.06
N PRO A 34 -10.24 8.73 4.08
CA PRO A 34 -10.49 7.31 3.89
C PRO A 34 -11.54 7.05 2.80
N PRO A 35 -11.30 6.11 1.88
CA PRO A 35 -12.34 5.63 0.98
C PRO A 35 -13.54 5.13 1.78
N ALA A 36 -14.76 5.43 1.30
CA ALA A 36 -15.99 4.98 1.96
C ALA A 36 -16.07 3.44 1.95
N GLU A 37 -16.69 2.87 3.00
CA GLU A 37 -16.99 1.42 3.08
C GLU A 37 -15.75 0.52 2.97
N ARG A 38 -14.60 0.98 3.48
CA ARG A 38 -13.37 0.20 3.49
C ARG A 38 -12.68 0.22 4.84
N GLU A 39 -12.11 -0.93 5.21
CA GLU A 39 -11.39 -1.15 6.45
C GLU A 39 -9.92 -0.73 6.31
N PRO A 40 -9.39 0.16 7.17
CA PRO A 40 -7.96 0.47 7.19
C PRO A 40 -7.16 -0.71 7.77
N LEU A 41 -6.12 -1.18 7.08
CA LEU A 41 -5.35 -2.35 7.53
C LEU A 41 -4.13 -2.01 8.41
N LEU A 42 -3.56 -0.81 8.29
CA LEU A 42 -2.42 -0.41 9.12
C LEU A 42 -2.90 0.33 10.37
N HIS A 43 -2.60 -0.24 11.54
CA HIS A 43 -2.86 0.37 12.84
C HIS A 43 -1.54 0.76 13.53
N PRO A 44 -1.51 1.87 14.29
CA PRO A 44 -0.33 2.29 15.02
C PRO A 44 -0.07 1.35 16.21
N VAL A 45 1.05 0.65 16.19
CA VAL A 45 1.46 -0.26 17.29
C VAL A 45 2.53 0.36 18.21
N MET A 46 3.24 1.39 17.72
CA MET A 46 4.32 2.07 18.42
C MET A 46 4.36 3.55 18.03
N CYS A 47 4.66 4.43 18.98
CA CYS A 47 4.92 5.85 18.75
C CYS A 47 6.12 6.29 19.60
N GLY A 48 7.09 6.98 18.98
CA GLY A 48 8.27 7.47 19.71
C GLY A 48 9.09 6.37 20.41
N GLY A 49 9.11 5.15 19.86
CA GLY A 49 9.81 4.01 20.47
C GLY A 49 9.02 3.30 21.59
N VAL A 50 7.84 3.80 21.94
CA VAL A 50 6.98 3.24 22.98
C VAL A 50 5.80 2.50 22.35
N ARG A 51 5.53 1.29 22.83
CA ARG A 51 4.41 0.46 22.35
C ARG A 51 3.08 1.08 22.82
N LEU A 52 2.12 1.17 21.91
CA LEU A 52 0.80 1.79 22.18
C LEU A 52 -0.24 0.80 22.70
N THR A 53 -0.11 -0.47 22.34
CA THR A 53 -1.04 -1.54 22.69
C THR A 53 -0.29 -2.73 23.24
N GLN A 54 -0.91 -3.53 24.09
CA GLN A 54 -0.32 -4.81 24.49
C GLN A 54 -0.16 -5.73 23.26
N PRO A 55 0.81 -6.66 23.27
CA PRO A 55 0.86 -7.70 22.26
C PRO A 55 -0.47 -8.46 22.21
N GLU A 56 -0.96 -8.71 21.01
CA GLU A 56 -2.12 -9.56 20.77
C GLU A 56 -1.84 -10.99 21.25
N SER A 57 -2.87 -11.67 21.76
CA SER A 57 -2.75 -13.06 22.17
C SER A 57 -2.70 -14.01 20.96
N ILE A 58 -2.17 -15.22 21.14
CA ILE A 58 -2.17 -16.23 20.06
C ILE A 58 -3.59 -16.59 19.59
N PRO A 59 -4.59 -16.81 20.48
CA PRO A 59 -5.97 -17.05 20.06
C PRO A 59 -6.56 -15.91 19.22
N ASP A 60 -6.32 -14.65 19.59
CA ASP A 60 -6.83 -13.50 18.82
C ASP A 60 -6.17 -13.43 17.43
N ALA A 61 -4.86 -13.67 17.37
CA ALA A 61 -4.12 -13.72 16.11
C ALA A 61 -4.62 -14.85 15.19
N GLN A 62 -5.00 -16.01 15.75
CA GLN A 62 -5.62 -17.11 15.01
C GLN A 62 -7.00 -16.72 14.46
N GLN A 63 -7.84 -16.07 15.28
CA GLN A 63 -9.15 -15.60 14.83
C GLN A 63 -9.04 -14.59 13.68
N ARG A 64 -8.10 -13.64 13.77
CA ARG A 64 -7.82 -12.71 12.67
C ARG A 64 -7.38 -13.46 11.41
N PHE A 65 -6.45 -14.40 11.54
CA PHE A 65 -6.00 -15.21 10.40
C PHE A 65 -7.16 -15.95 9.72
N GLU A 66 -8.03 -16.60 10.49
CA GLU A 66 -9.17 -17.31 9.92
C GLU A 66 -10.17 -16.36 9.24
N HIS A 67 -10.38 -15.18 9.80
CA HIS A 67 -11.21 -14.13 9.20
C HIS A 67 -10.62 -13.69 7.85
N ASP A 68 -9.34 -13.33 7.81
CA ASP A 68 -8.63 -12.94 6.60
C ASP A 68 -8.63 -14.05 5.54
N LEU A 69 -8.47 -15.31 5.97
CA LEU A 69 -8.48 -16.47 5.07
C LEU A 69 -9.86 -16.69 4.44
N ARG A 70 -10.95 -16.44 5.20
CA ARG A 70 -12.33 -16.51 4.68
C ARG A 70 -12.66 -15.36 3.74
N TRP A 71 -12.03 -14.20 3.93
CA TRP A 71 -12.18 -13.05 3.03
C TRP A 71 -11.57 -13.30 1.65
N LEU A 72 -10.48 -14.08 1.56
CA LEU A 72 -9.80 -14.33 0.29
C LEU A 72 -10.68 -15.13 -0.70
N PRO A 73 -10.80 -14.68 -1.96
CA PRO A 73 -11.51 -15.43 -2.99
C PRO A 73 -10.77 -16.73 -3.31
N VAL A 74 -11.51 -17.76 -3.76
CA VAL A 74 -10.98 -19.11 -4.02
C VAL A 74 -9.71 -19.10 -4.90
N PRO A 75 -9.62 -18.33 -6.01
CA PRO A 75 -8.42 -18.30 -6.84
C PRO A 75 -7.17 -17.81 -6.11
N ALA A 76 -7.32 -16.94 -5.11
CA ALA A 76 -6.21 -16.43 -4.30
C ALA A 76 -5.74 -17.43 -3.23
N ARG A 77 -6.53 -18.47 -2.96
CA ARG A 77 -6.26 -19.50 -1.94
C ARG A 77 -5.63 -20.78 -2.50
N LEU A 78 -5.43 -20.86 -3.81
CA LEU A 78 -4.83 -22.03 -4.45
C LEU A 78 -3.35 -22.17 -4.06
N LEU A 79 -2.91 -23.40 -3.82
CA LEU A 79 -1.49 -23.68 -3.53
C LEU A 79 -0.62 -23.63 -4.79
N THR A 80 -1.21 -23.90 -5.96
CA THR A 80 -0.53 -23.91 -7.25
C THR A 80 -1.25 -22.95 -8.19
N GLY A 81 -0.51 -22.02 -8.80
CA GLY A 81 -1.05 -20.99 -9.69
C GLY A 81 -2.09 -20.06 -9.05
N PRO A 82 -1.86 -19.51 -7.83
CA PRO A 82 -2.81 -18.57 -7.24
C PRO A 82 -2.93 -17.29 -8.07
N ILE A 83 -4.14 -16.74 -8.11
CA ILE A 83 -4.41 -15.41 -8.68
C ILE A 83 -4.58 -14.45 -7.50
N PRO A 84 -3.67 -13.48 -7.30
CA PRO A 84 -3.76 -12.56 -6.17
C PRO A 84 -4.97 -11.62 -6.31
N VAL A 85 -5.45 -11.11 -5.18
CA VAL A 85 -6.39 -9.98 -5.19
C VAL A 85 -5.65 -8.74 -5.69
N ASP A 86 -6.28 -7.99 -6.58
CA ASP A 86 -5.69 -6.80 -7.17
C ASP A 86 -5.48 -5.69 -6.12
N VAL A 87 -4.54 -4.78 -6.41
CA VAL A 87 -4.33 -3.55 -5.65
C VAL A 87 -4.49 -2.36 -6.57
N THR A 88 -5.40 -1.45 -6.20
CA THR A 88 -5.63 -0.19 -6.91
C THR A 88 -5.10 0.98 -6.10
N TRP A 89 -4.71 2.06 -6.79
CA TRP A 89 -4.19 3.27 -6.15
C TRP A 89 -5.21 4.39 -6.31
N THR A 90 -5.38 5.21 -5.28
CA THR A 90 -6.25 6.38 -5.39
C THR A 90 -5.73 7.35 -6.46
N PRO A 91 -6.62 8.12 -7.11
CA PRO A 91 -6.21 9.12 -8.11
C PRO A 91 -5.18 10.12 -7.56
N VAL A 92 -5.29 10.50 -6.29
CA VAL A 92 -4.35 11.41 -5.62
C VAL A 92 -2.96 10.77 -5.49
N LEU A 93 -2.88 9.50 -5.12
CA LEU A 93 -1.61 8.78 -5.04
C LEU A 93 -0.95 8.62 -6.42
N VAL A 94 -1.74 8.30 -7.45
CA VAL A 94 -1.26 8.23 -8.84
C VAL A 94 -0.71 9.58 -9.28
N GLN A 95 -1.48 10.66 -9.13
CA GLN A 95 -1.06 12.01 -9.52
C GLN A 95 0.22 12.45 -8.79
N SER A 96 0.31 12.19 -7.48
CA SER A 96 1.48 12.51 -6.68
C SER A 96 2.73 11.73 -7.12
N THR A 97 2.54 10.46 -7.50
CA THR A 97 3.60 9.60 -8.04
C THR A 97 4.13 10.15 -9.35
N GLU A 98 3.23 10.45 -10.30
CA GLU A 98 3.58 10.98 -11.62
C GLU A 98 4.24 12.36 -11.54
N ALA A 99 3.72 13.26 -10.69
CA ALA A 99 4.29 14.59 -10.51
C ALA A 99 5.72 14.54 -9.95
N LEU A 100 5.96 13.68 -8.95
CA LEU A 100 7.30 13.49 -8.40
C LEU A 100 8.24 12.84 -9.41
N HIS A 101 7.77 11.82 -10.14
CA HIS A 101 8.56 11.15 -11.17
C HIS A 101 9.01 12.16 -12.24
N ARG A 102 8.09 12.96 -12.79
CA ARG A 102 8.41 14.04 -13.76
C ARG A 102 9.44 15.02 -13.20
N SER A 103 9.24 15.46 -11.95
CA SER A 103 10.14 16.43 -11.31
C SER A 103 11.56 15.89 -11.13
N LEU A 104 11.69 14.62 -10.76
CA LEU A 104 13.00 13.98 -10.59
C LEU A 104 13.67 13.68 -11.93
N ALA A 105 12.93 13.24 -12.93
CA ALA A 105 13.45 13.04 -14.28
C ALA A 105 14.02 14.36 -14.84
N ALA A 106 13.28 15.46 -14.73
CA ALA A 106 13.73 16.79 -15.17
C ALA A 106 15.04 17.22 -14.48
N ARG A 107 15.15 17.02 -13.15
CA ARG A 107 16.37 17.33 -12.39
C ARG A 107 17.57 16.50 -12.84
N HIS A 108 17.39 15.20 -13.02
CA HIS A 108 18.47 14.34 -13.52
C HIS A 108 18.88 14.65 -14.96
N HIS A 109 17.96 15.12 -15.81
CA HIS A 109 18.30 15.59 -17.15
C HIS A 109 19.09 16.91 -17.10
N LEU A 110 18.76 17.82 -16.19
CA LEU A 110 19.50 19.08 -15.97
C LEU A 110 20.91 18.82 -15.42
N GLU A 111 21.08 17.88 -14.49
CA GLU A 111 22.38 17.49 -13.91
C GLU A 111 23.28 16.72 -14.90
N ARG A 112 22.71 16.13 -15.96
CA ARG A 112 23.43 15.37 -17.00
C ARG A 112 23.74 16.20 -18.25
N ALA A 113 23.27 17.43 -18.35
CA ALA A 113 23.66 18.32 -19.45
C ALA A 113 25.14 18.69 -19.28
N PRO A 114 26.00 18.49 -20.30
CA PRO A 114 27.42 18.82 -20.18
C PRO A 114 27.57 20.34 -20.03
N ASN A 115 28.42 20.77 -19.07
CA ASN A 115 28.93 22.13 -19.01
C ASN A 115 29.61 22.42 -20.35
N ARG A 116 29.04 23.35 -21.13
CA ARG A 116 29.63 23.80 -22.41
C ARG A 116 30.92 24.56 -22.18
#